data_AF-A0A1G2W072-F1
#
_entry.id   AF-A0A1G2W072-F1
#
_cell.length_a   1.000
_cell.length_b   1.000
_cell.length_c   1.000
_cell.angle_alpha   90.00
_cell.angle_beta   90.00
_cell.angle_gamma   90.00
#
_symmetry.space_group_name_H-M   'P 1'
#
loop_
_entity.id
_entity.type
_entity.pdbx_description
1 polymer ?
#
loop_
_entity_poly.entity_id
_entity_poly.type
_entity_poly.pdbx_seq_one_letter_code
_entity_poly.pdbx_strand_id
1 'polypeptide(L)'
;MKKRIIVMLAALLVASLPLAVVAMEHKEMDHGNHSGMEHETMEHGSMAMPGDMIMVGNHEVDGVEAMVHLKDVKEAMGKMGMAQTHHFMVMFVDKATGDPVEQGMAAVKILDPTGKEGNPVALMGMQGHFGADISLSTPGEYVFKLGTKLADGKNRQFEFKFSQK
;
A
#
# COMPACT_ATOMS: atom_id res chain seq x y z
N MET A 1 30.15 35.61 -6.11
CA MET A 1 31.63 35.62 -6.16
C MET A 1 32.17 34.39 -5.41
N LYS A 2 33.03 33.65 -6.11
CA LYS A 2 33.90 32.51 -5.74
C LYS A 2 34.05 32.14 -4.26
N LYS A 3 33.83 30.86 -3.94
CA LYS A 3 34.84 30.03 -3.25
C LYS A 3 34.91 28.66 -3.92
N ARG A 4 36.07 28.42 -4.55
CA ARG A 4 36.49 27.16 -5.17
C ARG A 4 37.21 26.35 -4.09
N ILE A 5 36.88 25.07 -3.93
CA ILE A 5 37.83 24.09 -3.41
C ILE A 5 37.78 22.89 -4.35
N ILE A 6 38.89 22.71 -5.06
CA ILE A 6 39.25 21.58 -5.92
C ILE A 6 40.26 20.78 -5.10
N VAL A 7 40.07 19.46 -4.96
CA VAL A 7 41.18 18.49 -4.91
C VAL A 7 40.73 17.22 -5.63
N MET A 8 41.54 16.84 -6.63
CA MET A 8 41.48 15.68 -7.51
C MET A 8 42.14 14.43 -6.87
N LEU A 9 42.07 13.32 -7.62
CA LEU A 9 42.86 12.06 -7.58
C LEU A 9 42.19 10.90 -6.81
N ALA A 10 42.16 9.66 -7.29
CA ALA A 10 42.92 9.00 -8.35
C ALA A 10 42.13 7.88 -9.04
N ALA A 11 42.62 7.52 -10.23
CA ALA A 11 42.06 6.58 -11.19
C ALA A 11 42.34 5.09 -10.86
N LEU A 12 41.46 4.26 -11.42
CA LEU A 12 41.61 2.88 -11.93
C LEU A 12 42.58 1.90 -11.24
N LEU A 13 42.04 0.73 -10.87
CA LEU A 13 42.66 -0.56 -11.21
C LEU A 13 41.61 -1.58 -11.66
N VAL A 14 41.94 -2.26 -12.75
CA VAL A 14 41.20 -3.28 -13.51
C VAL A 14 41.58 -4.67 -13.00
N ALA A 15 40.69 -5.65 -13.16
CA ALA A 15 40.93 -7.05 -13.58
C ALA A 15 40.14 -8.12 -12.79
N SER A 16 39.07 -8.60 -13.45
CA SER A 16 38.75 -10.01 -13.77
C SER A 16 39.12 -11.14 -12.79
N LEU A 17 38.16 -12.01 -12.47
CA LEU A 17 37.98 -13.37 -13.06
C LEU A 17 36.71 -14.07 -12.51
N PRO A 18 36.11 -15.01 -13.26
CA PRO A 18 34.94 -15.81 -12.85
C PRO A 18 35.37 -17.04 -12.05
N LEU A 19 34.70 -17.34 -10.94
CA LEU A 19 34.82 -18.63 -10.27
C LEU A 19 33.70 -19.55 -10.74
N ALA A 20 34.12 -20.72 -11.18
CA ALA A 20 33.33 -21.77 -11.80
C ALA A 20 32.27 -22.37 -10.85
N VAL A 21 31.20 -22.81 -11.48
CA VAL A 21 30.16 -23.71 -10.96
C VAL A 21 30.76 -24.95 -10.32
N VAL A 22 30.34 -25.25 -9.09
CA VAL A 22 30.44 -26.60 -8.52
C VAL A 22 29.08 -27.26 -8.71
N ALA A 23 29.05 -28.29 -9.55
CA ALA A 23 27.98 -29.27 -9.60
C ALA A 23 28.03 -30.10 -8.31
N MET A 24 26.97 -30.07 -7.50
CA MET A 24 26.75 -31.06 -6.45
C MET A 24 25.80 -32.13 -6.98
N GLU A 25 26.26 -33.37 -6.92
CA GLU A 25 25.55 -34.59 -7.28
C GLU A 25 24.20 -34.71 -6.57
N HIS A 26 23.23 -35.23 -7.32
CA HIS A 26 21.98 -35.77 -6.83
C HIS A 26 22.26 -36.96 -5.90
N LYS A 27 21.87 -36.83 -4.63
CA LYS A 27 21.64 -37.99 -3.77
C LYS A 27 20.14 -38.24 -3.69
N GLU A 28 19.74 -39.37 -4.27
CA GLU A 28 18.44 -39.99 -4.07
C GLU A 28 18.12 -40.06 -2.58
N MET A 29 16.97 -39.48 -2.19
CA MET A 29 16.34 -39.81 -0.91
C MET A 29 15.02 -40.51 -1.21
N ASP A 30 15.01 -41.73 -0.70
CA ASP A 30 13.99 -42.76 -0.73
C ASP A 30 12.63 -42.28 -0.19
N HIS A 31 11.57 -42.81 -0.81
CA HIS A 31 10.17 -42.54 -0.50
C HIS A 31 9.73 -43.34 0.74
N GLY A 32 9.94 -42.74 1.91
CA GLY A 32 9.40 -43.21 3.19
C GLY A 32 8.04 -42.61 3.51
N ASN A 33 6.99 -43.40 3.30
CA ASN A 33 5.60 -43.24 3.73
C ASN A 33 5.45 -42.67 5.17
N HIS A 34 5.02 -41.41 5.29
CA HIS A 34 4.41 -40.88 6.52
C HIS A 34 2.95 -40.50 6.25
N SER A 35 2.09 -41.41 6.66
CA SER A 35 0.65 -41.29 6.69
C SER A 35 0.23 -40.28 7.76
N GLY A 36 -0.67 -39.35 7.39
CA GLY A 36 -1.65 -38.75 8.30
C GLY A 36 -1.12 -37.73 9.30
N MET A 37 -0.82 -36.52 8.84
CA MET A 37 -1.18 -35.30 9.58
C MET A 37 -1.72 -34.29 8.58
N GLU A 38 -3.04 -34.24 8.52
CA GLU A 38 -3.79 -33.14 7.90
C GLU A 38 -3.33 -31.86 8.60
N HIS A 39 -2.44 -31.12 7.95
CA HIS A 39 -2.21 -29.73 8.31
C HIS A 39 -3.48 -29.00 7.89
N GLU A 40 -4.42 -28.92 8.82
CA GLU A 40 -5.43 -27.87 8.83
C GLU A 40 -4.66 -26.57 8.56
N THR A 41 -4.91 -26.01 7.38
CA THR A 41 -4.63 -24.62 7.09
C THR A 41 -5.21 -23.84 8.27
N MET A 42 -4.33 -23.36 9.15
CA MET A 42 -4.71 -22.32 10.08
C MET A 42 -5.11 -21.13 9.21
N GLU A 43 -6.40 -21.05 8.90
CA GLU A 43 -7.03 -19.84 8.45
C GLU A 43 -6.75 -18.81 9.55
N HIS A 44 -5.75 -17.98 9.33
CA HIS A 44 -5.60 -16.76 10.10
C HIS A 44 -6.91 -16.00 9.92
N GLY A 45 -7.74 -16.05 10.96
CA GLY A 45 -9.06 -15.45 11.07
C GLY A 45 -9.00 -13.95 10.91
N SER A 46 -8.74 -13.50 9.69
CA SER A 46 -9.23 -12.24 9.19
C SER A 46 -10.73 -12.41 9.19
N MET A 47 -11.40 -11.97 10.25
CA MET A 47 -12.86 -11.84 10.23
C MET A 47 -13.19 -11.08 8.95
N ALA A 48 -13.68 -11.80 7.93
CA ALA A 48 -14.13 -11.19 6.70
C ALA A 48 -15.36 -10.36 7.09
N MET A 49 -15.12 -9.11 7.43
CA MET A 49 -16.20 -8.20 7.79
C MET A 49 -17.11 -8.13 6.57
N PRO A 50 -18.42 -8.42 6.70
CA PRO A 50 -19.35 -8.30 5.59
C PRO A 50 -19.34 -6.85 5.08
N GLY A 51 -19.47 -6.66 3.77
CA GLY A 51 -19.49 -5.35 3.13
C GLY A 51 -18.89 -5.40 1.73
N ASP A 52 -19.58 -4.79 0.77
CA ASP A 52 -19.10 -4.71 -0.61
C ASP A 52 -17.87 -3.81 -0.71
N MET A 53 -16.88 -4.25 -1.47
CA MET A 53 -15.75 -3.43 -1.87
C MET A 53 -16.21 -2.47 -2.98
N ILE A 54 -16.09 -1.18 -2.75
CA ILE A 54 -16.42 -0.11 -3.69
C ILE A 54 -15.12 0.43 -4.27
N MET A 55 -14.92 0.27 -5.58
CA MET A 55 -13.81 0.92 -6.28
C MET A 55 -14.15 2.40 -6.51
N VAL A 56 -13.33 3.30 -5.97
CA VAL A 56 -13.52 4.74 -6.11
C VAL A 56 -12.86 5.27 -7.39
N GLY A 57 -11.61 4.86 -7.64
CA GLY A 57 -10.88 5.23 -8.84
C GLY A 57 -9.41 4.86 -8.78
N ASN A 58 -8.73 5.02 -9.91
CA ASN A 58 -7.29 4.95 -10.06
C ASN A 58 -6.74 6.28 -10.61
N HIS A 59 -5.54 6.65 -10.19
CA HIS A 59 -4.87 7.87 -10.65
C HIS A 59 -3.35 7.69 -10.58
N GLU A 60 -2.66 7.97 -11.68
CA GLU A 60 -1.20 7.91 -11.77
C GLU A 60 -0.56 9.28 -11.57
N VAL A 61 0.48 9.34 -10.73
CA VAL A 61 1.32 10.52 -10.53
C VAL A 61 2.78 10.08 -10.42
N ASP A 62 3.64 10.64 -11.26
CA ASP A 62 5.09 10.38 -11.27
C ASP A 62 5.43 8.88 -11.28
N GLY A 63 4.79 8.13 -12.18
CA GLY A 63 5.01 6.69 -12.39
C GLY A 63 4.47 5.79 -11.29
N VAL A 64 3.69 6.31 -10.35
CA VAL A 64 2.99 5.52 -9.31
C VAL A 64 1.50 5.66 -9.50
N GLU A 65 0.79 4.55 -9.64
CA GLU A 65 -0.67 4.50 -9.68
C GLU A 65 -1.24 4.22 -8.30
N ALA A 66 -2.14 5.10 -7.84
CA ALA A 66 -2.92 4.92 -6.63
C ALA A 66 -4.29 4.37 -6.99
N MET A 67 -4.72 3.29 -6.34
CA MET A 67 -6.02 2.64 -6.53
C MET A 67 -6.83 2.69 -5.23
N VAL A 68 -7.86 3.53 -5.18
CA VAL A 68 -8.66 3.76 -3.98
C VAL A 68 -9.89 2.86 -3.97
N HIS A 69 -10.07 2.20 -2.82
CA HIS A 69 -11.24 1.40 -2.51
C HIS A 69 -11.86 1.86 -1.19
N LEU A 70 -13.16 1.70 -1.07
CA LEU A 70 -13.90 1.83 0.18
C LEU A 70 -14.55 0.49 0.50
N LYS A 71 -14.70 0.20 1.79
CA LYS A 71 -15.55 -0.88 2.27
C LYS A 71 -16.52 -0.32 3.29
N ASP A 72 -17.81 -0.62 3.15
CA ASP A 72 -18.78 -0.28 4.18
C ASP A 72 -18.48 -1.10 5.44
N VAL A 73 -18.24 -0.40 6.55
CA VAL A 73 -18.03 -0.99 7.88
C VAL A 73 -18.98 -0.40 8.91
N LYS A 74 -19.98 0.39 8.48
CA LYS A 74 -20.87 1.17 9.34
C LYS A 74 -21.59 0.31 10.36
N GLU A 75 -22.14 -0.83 9.93
CA GLU A 75 -22.85 -1.74 10.83
C GLU A 75 -21.92 -2.31 11.91
N ALA A 76 -20.74 -2.78 11.50
CA ALA A 76 -19.76 -3.34 12.42
C ALA A 76 -19.21 -2.31 13.41
N MET A 77 -18.86 -1.12 12.93
CA MET A 77 -18.40 -0.01 13.76
C MET A 77 -19.51 0.45 14.71
N GLY A 78 -20.75 0.53 14.23
CA GLY A 78 -21.91 0.89 15.04
C GLY A 78 -22.18 -0.08 16.19
N LYS A 79 -22.01 -1.39 15.99
CA LYS A 79 -22.10 -2.41 17.06
C LYS A 79 -21.06 -2.20 18.17
N MET A 80 -19.92 -1.59 17.84
CA MET A 80 -18.86 -1.24 18.78
C MET A 80 -18.98 0.20 19.31
N GLY A 81 -20.04 0.94 18.97
CA GLY A 81 -20.24 2.33 19.39
C GLY A 81 -19.34 3.34 18.68
N MET A 82 -18.76 2.97 17.54
CA MET A 82 -17.87 3.81 16.72
C MET A 82 -18.64 4.52 15.60
N ALA A 83 -18.18 5.71 15.21
CA ALA A 83 -18.85 6.58 14.23
C ALA A 83 -18.34 6.40 12.78
N GLN A 84 -17.33 5.54 12.61
CA GLN A 84 -16.75 5.22 11.31
C GLN A 84 -17.75 4.43 10.47
N THR A 85 -17.71 4.71 9.17
CA THR A 85 -18.70 4.18 8.21
C THR A 85 -18.02 3.42 7.09
N HIS A 86 -16.79 3.79 6.75
CA HIS A 86 -16.06 3.19 5.66
C HIS A 86 -14.62 2.91 6.07
N HIS A 87 -14.09 1.79 5.61
CA HIS A 87 -12.66 1.55 5.61
C HIS A 87 -12.10 2.08 4.28
N PHE A 88 -11.27 3.13 4.35
CA PHE A 88 -10.55 3.69 3.21
C PHE A 88 -9.29 2.88 2.97
N MET A 89 -9.10 2.41 1.74
CA MET A 89 -7.92 1.66 1.32
C MET A 89 -7.33 2.30 0.07
N VAL A 90 -6.00 2.34 0.02
CA VAL A 90 -5.27 2.68 -1.19
C VAL A 90 -4.11 1.71 -1.41
N MET A 91 -4.06 1.16 -2.62
CA MET A 91 -2.92 0.39 -3.11
C MET A 91 -2.09 1.29 -4.04
N PHE A 92 -0.77 1.16 -3.98
CA PHE A 92 0.14 1.86 -4.87
C PHE A 92 0.90 0.84 -5.72
N VAL A 93 1.04 1.12 -7.00
CA VAL A 93 1.81 0.29 -7.94
C VAL A 93 2.82 1.15 -8.68
N ASP A 94 4.07 0.71 -8.73
CA ASP A 94 5.08 1.29 -9.60
C ASP A 94 4.79 0.88 -11.05
N LYS A 95 4.59 1.84 -11.94
CA LYS A 95 4.14 1.58 -13.32
C LYS A 95 5.24 1.09 -14.24
N ALA A 96 6.51 1.25 -13.86
CA ALA A 96 7.62 0.72 -14.64
C ALA A 96 7.79 -0.78 -14.41
N THR A 97 7.57 -1.25 -13.19
CA THR A 97 7.80 -2.64 -12.77
C THR A 97 6.53 -3.46 -12.65
N GLY A 98 5.40 -2.83 -12.32
CA GLY A 98 4.17 -3.50 -11.92
C GLY A 98 4.15 -3.92 -10.45
N ASP A 99 5.21 -3.62 -9.69
CA ASP A 99 5.35 -4.06 -8.31
C ASP A 99 4.52 -3.19 -7.35
N PRO A 100 3.96 -3.77 -6.28
CA PRO A 100 3.28 -3.01 -5.24
C PRO A 100 4.28 -2.16 -4.44
N VAL A 101 3.88 -0.93 -4.12
CA VAL A 101 4.64 -0.01 -3.27
C VAL A 101 4.02 0.02 -1.88
N GLU A 102 4.55 -0.82 -0.98
CA GLU A 102 3.99 -1.05 0.36
C GLU A 102 4.69 -0.27 1.48
N GLN A 103 5.80 0.40 1.16
CA GLN A 103 6.62 1.13 2.13
C GLN A 103 6.48 2.65 1.97
N GLY A 104 6.42 3.34 3.11
CA GLY A 104 6.39 4.79 3.20
C GLY A 104 5.25 5.30 4.08
N MET A 105 4.79 6.51 3.79
CA MET A 105 3.72 7.20 4.51
C MET A 105 2.63 7.63 3.54
N ALA A 106 1.37 7.49 3.96
CA ALA A 106 0.22 8.02 3.26
C ALA A 106 -0.76 8.66 4.25
N ALA A 107 -1.44 9.71 3.84
CA ALA A 107 -2.49 10.35 4.60
C ALA A 107 -3.56 10.90 3.67
N VAL A 108 -4.83 10.78 4.05
CA VAL A 108 -5.95 11.32 3.29
C VAL A 108 -6.57 12.50 4.03
N LYS A 109 -6.81 13.59 3.31
CA LYS A 109 -7.65 14.68 3.78
C LYS A 109 -8.98 14.63 3.04
N ILE A 110 -10.08 14.83 3.76
CA ILE A 110 -11.44 14.64 3.22
C ILE A 110 -12.14 15.99 3.20
N LEU A 111 -12.64 16.36 2.02
CA LEU A 111 -13.61 17.44 1.84
C LEU A 111 -15.00 16.81 1.81
N ASP A 112 -15.89 17.26 2.69
CA ASP A 112 -17.26 16.76 2.77
C ASP A 112 -18.19 17.45 1.75
N PRO A 113 -19.44 16.95 1.57
CA PRO A 113 -20.41 17.55 0.65
C PRO A 113 -20.81 19.00 0.98
N THR A 114 -20.49 19.50 2.17
CA THR A 114 -20.74 20.89 2.58
C THR A 114 -19.56 21.82 2.24
N GLY A 115 -18.46 21.27 1.72
CA GLY A 115 -17.22 21.99 1.45
C GLY A 115 -16.33 22.16 2.67
N LYS A 116 -16.62 21.45 3.78
CA LYS A 116 -15.76 21.47 4.97
C LYS A 116 -14.63 20.48 4.81
N GLU A 117 -13.40 20.95 5.02
CA GLU A 117 -12.20 20.12 4.96
C GLU A 117 -11.81 19.64 6.37
N GLY A 118 -11.55 18.34 6.52
CA GLY A 118 -11.09 17.74 7.77
C GLY A 118 -9.57 17.84 7.98
N ASN A 119 -9.12 17.39 9.15
CA ASN A 119 -7.69 17.13 9.37
C ASN A 119 -7.24 15.91 8.55
N PRO A 120 -5.94 15.82 8.18
CA PRO A 120 -5.41 14.61 7.55
C PRO A 120 -5.56 13.39 8.47
N VAL A 121 -6.04 12.29 7.92
CA VAL A 121 -6.08 10.97 8.54
C VAL A 121 -4.89 10.18 8.04
N ALA A 122 -3.98 9.80 8.93
CA ALA A 122 -2.86 8.94 8.59
C ALA A 122 -3.38 7.55 8.21
N LEU A 123 -2.84 7.01 7.12
CA LEU A 123 -3.17 5.67 6.64
C LEU A 123 -2.10 4.70 7.11
N MET A 124 -2.52 3.64 7.78
CA MET A 124 -1.61 2.62 8.27
C MET A 124 -1.27 1.65 7.15
N GLY A 125 0.02 1.34 7.00
CA GLY A 125 0.47 0.27 6.12
C GLY A 125 -0.03 -1.09 6.64
N MET A 126 -0.71 -1.82 5.78
CA MET A 126 -1.25 -3.16 5.98
C MET A 126 -0.79 -4.03 4.81
N GLN A 127 -0.99 -5.35 4.90
CA GLN A 127 -0.54 -6.27 3.85
C GLN A 127 -1.15 -5.89 2.49
N GLY A 128 -0.32 -5.39 1.57
CA GLY A 128 -0.71 -4.97 0.22
C GLY A 128 -1.29 -3.56 0.05
N HIS A 129 -1.58 -2.81 1.11
CA HIS A 129 -2.27 -1.51 1.00
C HIS A 129 -2.08 -0.61 2.22
N PHE A 130 -2.46 0.67 2.10
CA PHE A 130 -2.58 1.59 3.22
C PHE A 130 -4.05 1.84 3.52
N GLY A 131 -4.44 1.89 4.79
CA GLY A 131 -5.85 2.12 5.12
C GLY A 131 -6.13 2.74 6.49
N ALA A 132 -7.36 3.23 6.62
CA ALA A 132 -7.90 3.77 7.87
C ALA A 132 -9.44 3.77 7.83
N ASP A 133 -10.07 3.66 8.98
CA ASP A 133 -11.51 3.83 9.11
C ASP A 133 -11.88 5.32 9.15
N ILE A 134 -12.81 5.73 8.29
CA ILE A 134 -13.26 7.11 8.09
C ILE A 134 -14.77 7.24 8.22
N SER A 135 -15.24 8.46 8.45
CA SER A 135 -16.68 8.77 8.54
C SER A 135 -17.14 9.58 7.32
N LEU A 136 -18.11 9.03 6.59
CA LEU A 136 -18.79 9.60 5.44
C LEU A 136 -20.30 9.66 5.76
N SER A 137 -20.66 10.39 6.83
CA SER A 137 -22.00 10.37 7.41
C SER A 137 -23.05 11.15 6.60
N THR A 138 -22.60 12.11 5.79
CA THR A 138 -23.47 13.01 5.01
C THR A 138 -23.59 12.49 3.59
N PRO A 139 -24.79 12.28 3.04
CA PRO A 139 -24.96 11.98 1.61
C PRO A 139 -24.43 13.10 0.72
N GLY A 140 -23.83 12.76 -0.42
CA GLY A 140 -23.29 13.72 -1.39
C GLY A 140 -21.86 13.40 -1.86
N GLU A 141 -21.28 14.32 -2.64
CA GLU A 141 -19.93 14.19 -3.19
C GLU A 141 -18.88 14.55 -2.13
N TYR A 142 -17.94 13.63 -1.91
CA TYR A 142 -16.71 13.84 -1.15
C TYR A 142 -15.52 13.95 -2.10
N VAL A 143 -14.52 14.73 -1.68
CA VAL A 143 -13.20 14.76 -2.33
C VAL A 143 -12.15 14.23 -1.38
N PHE A 144 -11.42 13.21 -1.82
CA PHE A 144 -10.28 12.63 -1.12
C PHE A 144 -8.99 13.18 -1.69
N LYS A 145 -8.26 13.95 -0.86
CA LYS A 145 -6.93 14.46 -1.18
C LYS A 145 -5.89 13.60 -0.49
N LEU A 146 -5.29 12.69 -1.24
CA LEU A 146 -4.33 11.71 -0.74
C LEU A 146 -2.91 12.26 -0.94
N GLY A 147 -2.18 12.43 0.16
CA GLY A 147 -0.76 12.78 0.14
C GLY A 147 0.11 11.59 0.52
N THR A 148 1.27 11.44 -0.12
CA THR A 148 2.19 10.34 0.16
C THR A 148 3.64 10.79 0.20
N LYS A 149 4.45 10.03 0.93
CA LYS A 149 5.91 9.97 0.78
C LYS A 149 6.29 8.49 0.83
N LEU A 150 6.39 7.87 -0.35
CA LEU A 150 6.63 6.44 -0.50
C LEU A 150 8.13 6.11 -0.37
N ALA A 151 8.50 4.85 -0.54
CA ALA A 151 9.89 4.36 -0.38
C ALA A 151 10.92 5.11 -1.24
N ASP A 152 10.51 5.66 -2.39
CA ASP A 152 11.35 6.48 -3.26
C ASP A 152 11.63 7.90 -2.71
N GLY A 153 11.04 8.24 -1.57
CA GLY A 153 11.23 9.52 -0.88
C GLY A 153 10.53 10.71 -1.53
N LYS A 154 9.81 10.53 -2.64
CA LYS A 154 9.12 11.61 -3.35
C LYS A 154 7.76 11.89 -2.72
N ASN A 155 7.41 13.16 -2.62
CA ASN A 155 6.07 13.57 -2.20
C ASN A 155 5.14 13.53 -3.42
N ARG A 156 3.99 12.84 -3.30
CA ARG A 156 2.94 12.85 -4.33
C ARG A 156 1.60 13.24 -3.73
N GLN A 157 0.73 13.81 -4.56
CA GLN A 157 -0.65 14.10 -4.21
C GLN A 157 -1.58 13.53 -5.28
N PHE A 158 -2.67 12.91 -4.85
CA PHE A 158 -3.73 12.36 -5.69
C PHE A 158 -5.06 12.94 -5.22
N GLU A 159 -6.00 13.10 -6.14
CA GLU A 159 -7.37 13.51 -5.83
C GLU A 159 -8.36 12.50 -6.41
N PHE A 160 -9.36 12.13 -5.61
CA PHE A 160 -10.44 11.22 -5.98
C PHE A 160 -11.78 11.80 -5.53
N LYS A 161 -12.85 11.49 -6.27
CA LYS A 161 -14.21 11.87 -5.93
C LYS A 161 -15.06 10.64 -5.64
N PHE A 162 -15.91 10.72 -4.64
CA PHE A 162 -16.83 9.65 -4.28
C PHE A 162 -18.19 10.21 -3.88
N SER A 163 -19.27 9.63 -4.41
CA SER A 163 -20.63 10.04 -4.07
C SER A 163 -21.25 9.05 -3.10
N GLN A 164 -21.40 9.46 -1.84
CA GLN A 164 -22.15 8.72 -0.83
C GLN A 164 -23.65 8.87 -1.11
N LYS A 165 -24.34 7.73 -1.22
CA LYS A 165 -25.80 7.68 -1.35
C LYS A 165 -26.47 7.66 0.01
#